data_AF-A0AAW2GJN3-F1
#
_entry.id   AF-A0AAW2GJN3-F1
#
_cell.length_a   1.000
_cell.length_b   1.000
_cell.length_c   1.000
_cell.angle_alpha   90.00
_cell.angle_beta   90.00
_cell.angle_gamma   90.00
#
_symmetry.space_group_name_H-M   'P 1'
#
loop_
_entity.id
_entity.type
_entity.pdbx_description
1 polymer ?
#
loop_
_entity_poly.entity_id
_entity_poly.type
_entity_poly.pdbx_seq_one_letter_code
_entity_poly.pdbx_strand_id
1 'polypeptide(L)'
;MITATYRLLLPINRKHFNPLNFFYTREFASVEDFSTKSKLGGGKNSLPPKPKRPLNVFLMYYTSVRNKLQEEYPHCKAKELVVKASQKWAEIDPTIKQNLQKQYLEQASLYKKKLVDYENSLTNDQKVEIVQELLKKGQKFKKSEIKQKLLELGKPKRPLTAFMLFLQSKKNDKKPQVSHKDFLLNMSEEWKNMTTEAKNKYNEESKNLLEKYKIEMKKWEDNMIQADQRHEPREGLISYSNQQNTLQTGTKHLKITVMDAPINDPKKTAVQSHNTCIHIQIYTYFTSTWRRVFTVLKEIIENWRMVREYIFIGTVGILISIYCVLNLMYK
;
A
#
# COMPACT_ATOMS: atom_id res chain seq x y z
N MET A 1 11.42 -7.72 -48.74
CA MET A 1 10.26 -8.64 -48.73
C MET A 1 10.57 -9.70 -47.70
N ILE A 2 9.92 -9.88 -46.54
CA ILE A 2 8.58 -9.58 -46.02
C ILE A 2 8.73 -9.47 -44.50
N THR A 3 8.17 -8.45 -43.85
CA THR A 3 7.87 -8.50 -42.40
C THR A 3 6.52 -7.85 -42.15
N ALA A 4 5.47 -8.67 -42.20
CA ALA A 4 4.11 -8.30 -41.84
C ALA A 4 3.83 -8.65 -40.37
N THR A 5 3.46 -7.62 -39.62
CA THR A 5 2.39 -7.58 -38.61
C THR A 5 2.18 -8.77 -37.65
N TYR A 6 2.47 -8.53 -36.37
CA TYR A 6 1.62 -9.01 -35.27
C TYR A 6 1.21 -7.81 -34.39
N ARG A 7 0.08 -7.21 -34.80
CA ARG A 7 -0.78 -6.40 -33.94
C ARG A 7 -1.75 -7.36 -33.24
N LEU A 8 -2.12 -6.97 -32.01
CA LEU A 8 -3.19 -7.49 -31.16
C LEU A 8 -2.84 -8.71 -30.30
N LEU A 9 -2.73 -8.46 -28.99
CA LEU A 9 -3.50 -9.14 -27.95
C LEU A 9 -3.17 -8.48 -26.59
N LEU A 10 -3.93 -7.45 -26.22
CA LEU A 10 -4.20 -7.03 -24.84
C LEU A 10 -5.39 -6.06 -24.89
N PRO A 11 -6.59 -6.41 -24.40
CA PRO A 11 -7.70 -5.48 -24.31
C PRO A 11 -7.43 -4.51 -23.15
N ILE A 12 -6.83 -3.36 -23.45
CA ILE A 12 -6.69 -2.29 -22.47
C ILE A 12 -8.05 -1.61 -22.33
N ASN A 13 -8.84 -2.12 -21.38
CA ASN A 13 -10.09 -1.52 -20.94
C ASN A 13 -9.76 -0.17 -20.26
N ARG A 14 -9.69 0.91 -21.06
CA ARG A 14 -9.51 2.30 -20.62
C ARG A 14 -10.82 2.82 -20.02
N LYS A 15 -11.25 2.30 -18.88
CA LYS A 15 -12.23 2.95 -18.01
C LYS A 15 -11.79 2.74 -16.56
N HIS A 16 -11.59 3.84 -15.82
CA HIS A 16 -11.11 3.91 -14.42
C HIS A 16 -9.60 4.00 -14.14
N PHE A 17 -8.84 4.77 -14.92
CA PHE A 17 -7.74 5.52 -14.29
C PHE A 17 -8.35 6.79 -13.71
N ASN A 18 -8.47 6.86 -12.38
CA ASN A 18 -9.07 7.98 -11.67
C ASN A 18 -7.96 8.87 -11.07
N PRO A 19 -7.46 9.92 -11.75
CA PRO A 19 -6.36 10.77 -11.29
C PRO A 19 -6.78 11.77 -10.19
N LEU A 20 -7.91 11.53 -9.51
CA LEU A 20 -8.55 12.45 -8.56
C LEU A 20 -7.75 12.70 -7.26
N ASN A 21 -6.65 11.99 -7.01
CA ASN A 21 -5.91 12.09 -5.75
C ASN A 21 -4.52 12.73 -5.82
N PHE A 22 -4.11 13.31 -6.96
CA PHE A 22 -2.77 13.93 -7.06
C PHE A 22 -2.77 15.46 -7.11
N PHE A 23 -3.93 16.12 -7.31
CA PHE A 23 -3.99 17.56 -7.58
C PHE A 23 -4.91 18.36 -6.64
N TYR A 24 -5.05 17.95 -5.39
CA TYR A 24 -5.66 18.82 -4.38
C TYR A 24 -4.62 19.81 -3.83
N THR A 25 -4.78 21.06 -4.26
CA THR A 25 -4.32 22.31 -3.65
C THR A 25 -2.98 22.26 -2.92
N ARG A 26 -1.91 22.36 -3.70
CA ARG A 26 -0.67 22.95 -3.22
C ARG A 26 -0.50 24.27 -3.98
N GLU A 27 -0.55 25.38 -3.26
CA GLU A 27 0.00 26.64 -3.75
C GLU A 27 1.47 26.37 -4.07
N PHE A 28 1.81 26.45 -5.36
CA PHE A 28 3.17 26.23 -5.82
C PHE A 28 3.79 27.61 -6.01
N ALA A 29 4.46 28.08 -4.97
CA ALA A 29 5.32 29.26 -5.03
C ALA A 29 6.45 29.05 -6.06
N SER A 30 6.96 30.17 -6.58
CA SER A 30 7.97 30.29 -7.63
C SER A 30 9.28 29.55 -7.36
N VAL A 31 10.07 29.41 -8.43
CA VAL A 31 11.22 28.48 -8.59
C VAL A 31 12.48 28.86 -7.81
N GLU A 32 12.44 29.89 -6.96
CA GLU A 32 13.60 30.27 -6.15
C GLU A 32 13.43 29.71 -4.72
N ASP A 33 14.35 28.83 -4.34
CA ASP A 33 14.52 28.24 -3.00
C ASP A 33 13.40 27.38 -2.42
N PHE A 34 13.25 26.16 -2.96
CA PHE A 34 12.64 25.04 -2.21
C PHE A 34 13.59 24.48 -1.14
N SER A 35 14.02 25.33 -0.19
CA SER A 35 14.38 24.91 1.17
C SER A 35 13.18 25.18 2.07
N THR A 36 12.15 24.33 1.99
CA THR A 36 11.04 24.39 2.94
C THR A 36 11.55 23.97 4.32
N LYS A 37 11.77 24.93 5.22
CA LYS A 37 11.76 24.72 6.67
C LYS A 37 10.43 24.05 7.02
N SER A 38 10.45 22.75 7.31
CA SER A 38 9.29 22.06 7.86
C SER A 38 9.03 22.61 9.26
N LYS A 39 7.93 23.34 9.42
CA LYS A 39 7.38 23.68 10.75
C LYS A 39 6.78 22.41 11.34
N LEU A 40 7.64 21.52 11.84
CA LEU A 40 7.26 20.48 12.79
C LEU A 40 7.79 20.92 14.16
N GLY A 41 6.86 21.06 15.10
CA GLY A 41 7.17 21.32 16.51
C GLY A 41 8.17 20.31 17.04
N GLY A 42 9.07 20.80 17.89
CA GLY A 42 10.20 20.06 18.42
C GLY A 42 9.80 18.76 19.14
N GLY A 43 10.63 17.74 18.93
CA GLY A 43 10.54 16.49 19.67
C GLY A 43 11.13 15.30 18.92
N LYS A 44 12.43 15.06 19.13
CA LYS A 44 13.21 13.81 18.89
C LYS A 44 13.43 13.42 17.41
N ASN A 45 14.70 13.52 17.01
CA ASN A 45 15.31 12.94 15.80
C ASN A 45 14.58 13.25 14.48
N SER A 46 14.60 14.51 14.04
CA SER A 46 14.10 14.85 12.71
C SER A 46 15.02 14.23 11.64
N LEU A 47 14.56 13.16 11.00
CA LEU A 47 15.19 12.62 9.80
C LEU A 47 15.44 13.78 8.81
N PRO A 48 16.64 13.87 8.20
CA PRO A 48 16.88 14.88 7.18
C PRO A 48 15.80 14.77 6.09
N PRO A 49 15.28 15.89 5.57
CA PRO A 49 14.21 15.85 4.59
C PRO A 49 14.73 15.25 3.29
N LYS A 50 14.10 14.16 2.84
CA LYS A 50 14.45 13.50 1.56
C LYS A 50 14.32 14.50 0.40
N PRO A 51 15.35 14.64 -0.46
CA PRO A 51 15.26 15.45 -1.66
C PRO A 51 14.06 15.03 -2.53
N LYS A 52 13.30 16.02 -3.02
CA LYS A 52 12.16 15.78 -3.93
C LYS A 52 12.65 15.66 -5.37
N ARG A 53 12.03 14.77 -6.14
CA ARG A 53 12.29 14.64 -7.57
C ARG A 53 11.95 15.95 -8.30
N PRO A 54 12.71 16.34 -9.33
CA PRO A 54 12.38 17.50 -10.13
C PRO A 54 11.05 17.29 -10.88
N LEU A 55 10.40 18.39 -11.24
CA LEU A 55 9.15 18.36 -12.00
C LEU A 55 9.43 17.82 -13.41
N ASN A 56 8.55 16.98 -13.93
CA ASN A 56 8.63 16.55 -15.33
C ASN A 56 8.44 17.76 -16.27
N VAL A 57 8.95 17.69 -17.49
CA VAL A 57 8.95 18.76 -18.51
C VAL A 57 7.57 19.38 -18.71
N PHE A 58 6.53 18.56 -18.88
CA PHE A 58 5.15 19.06 -18.99
C PHE A 58 4.68 19.78 -17.72
N LEU A 59 5.09 19.31 -16.54
CA LEU A 59 4.70 19.92 -15.27
C LEU A 59 5.45 21.24 -15.03
N MET A 60 6.70 21.36 -15.51
CA MET A 60 7.44 22.63 -15.55
C MET A 60 6.71 23.65 -16.43
N TYR A 61 6.30 23.23 -17.63
CA TYR A 61 5.47 24.05 -18.51
C TYR A 61 4.14 24.44 -17.85
N TYR A 62 3.39 23.47 -17.32
CA TYR A 62 2.12 23.74 -16.65
C TYR A 62 2.29 24.76 -15.52
N THR A 63 3.37 24.66 -14.74
CA THR A 63 3.66 25.61 -13.66
C THR A 63 3.87 27.03 -14.19
N SER A 64 4.53 27.21 -15.33
CA SER A 64 4.74 28.54 -15.92
C SER A 64 3.49 29.14 -16.56
N VAL A 65 2.57 28.32 -17.07
CA VAL A 65 1.35 28.80 -17.75
C VAL A 65 0.09 28.77 -16.89
N ARG A 66 0.11 28.10 -15.73
CA ARG A 66 -1.09 27.90 -14.88
C ARG A 66 -1.79 29.21 -14.53
N ASN A 67 -1.05 30.23 -14.12
CA ASN A 67 -1.64 31.51 -13.70
C ASN A 67 -2.35 32.21 -14.87
N LYS A 68 -1.70 32.23 -16.04
CA LYS A 68 -2.30 32.75 -17.28
C LYS A 68 -3.56 31.97 -17.68
N LEU A 69 -3.52 30.65 -17.57
CA LEU A 69 -4.69 29.81 -17.84
C LEU A 69 -5.82 30.02 -16.82
N GLN A 70 -5.50 30.32 -15.56
CA GLN A 70 -6.50 30.62 -14.54
C GLN A 70 -7.16 31.99 -14.79
N GLU A 71 -6.40 32.96 -15.28
CA GLU A 71 -6.90 34.28 -15.70
C GLU A 71 -7.77 34.19 -16.96
N GLU A 72 -7.36 33.39 -17.96
CA GLU A 72 -8.14 33.13 -19.18
C GLU A 72 -9.44 32.35 -18.89
N TYR A 73 -9.40 31.45 -17.89
CA TYR A 73 -10.54 30.59 -17.52
C TYR A 73 -10.81 30.64 -16.00
N PRO A 74 -11.32 31.76 -15.45
CA PRO A 74 -11.52 31.92 -14.00
C PRO A 74 -12.48 30.91 -13.38
N HIS A 75 -13.45 30.44 -14.16
CA HIS A 75 -14.48 29.49 -13.72
C HIS A 75 -14.06 28.02 -13.86
N CYS A 76 -12.98 27.73 -14.59
CA CYS A 76 -12.53 26.36 -14.81
C CYS A 76 -11.84 25.81 -13.56
N LYS A 77 -12.16 24.56 -13.23
CA LYS A 77 -11.50 23.85 -12.13
C LYS A 77 -10.09 23.43 -12.56
N ALA A 78 -9.18 23.25 -11.60
CA ALA A 78 -7.78 22.86 -11.86
C ALA A 78 -7.64 21.64 -12.80
N LYS A 79 -8.56 20.66 -12.72
CA LYS A 79 -8.58 19.49 -13.61
C LYS A 79 -8.77 19.88 -15.08
N GLU A 80 -9.67 20.82 -15.36
CA GLU A 80 -9.96 21.30 -16.71
C GLU A 80 -8.81 22.17 -17.23
N LEU A 81 -8.19 22.97 -16.36
CA LEU A 81 -7.01 23.76 -16.71
C LEU A 81 -5.83 22.88 -17.12
N VAL A 82 -5.60 21.74 -16.45
CA VAL A 82 -4.56 20.78 -16.86
C VAL A 82 -4.85 20.19 -18.23
N VAL A 83 -6.13 19.90 -18.54
CA VAL A 83 -6.53 19.41 -19.87
C VAL A 83 -6.24 20.48 -20.93
N LYS A 84 -6.64 21.74 -20.70
CA LYS A 84 -6.34 22.86 -21.60
C LYS A 84 -4.83 23.07 -21.77
N ALA A 85 -4.05 22.99 -20.70
CA ALA A 85 -2.59 23.05 -20.77
C ALA A 85 -1.99 21.91 -21.59
N SER A 86 -2.52 20.69 -21.49
CA SER A 86 -2.06 19.56 -22.30
C SER A 86 -2.34 19.72 -23.79
N GLN A 87 -3.45 20.38 -24.16
CA GLN A 87 -3.77 20.72 -25.54
C GLN A 87 -2.78 21.78 -26.07
N LYS A 88 -2.60 22.89 -25.34
CA LYS A 88 -1.60 23.92 -25.68
C LYS A 88 -0.17 23.34 -25.74
N TRP A 89 0.16 22.37 -24.90
CA TRP A 89 1.45 21.66 -24.93
C TRP A 89 1.64 20.78 -26.17
N ALA A 90 0.57 20.24 -26.76
CA ALA A 90 0.70 19.51 -28.02
C ALA A 90 1.14 20.46 -29.14
N GLU A 91 0.55 21.65 -29.19
CA GLU A 91 0.72 22.68 -30.23
C GLU A 91 1.96 23.56 -30.05
N ILE A 92 2.57 23.60 -28.85
CA ILE A 92 3.71 24.47 -28.58
C ILE A 92 4.93 24.14 -29.44
N ASP A 93 5.67 25.20 -29.79
CA ASP A 93 6.91 25.18 -30.53
C ASP A 93 7.93 24.17 -29.96
N PRO A 94 8.51 23.29 -30.80
CA PRO A 94 9.58 22.36 -30.40
C PRO A 94 10.74 23.02 -29.65
N THR A 95 11.11 24.26 -29.97
CA THR A 95 12.23 24.95 -29.33
C THR A 95 12.00 25.18 -27.83
N ILE A 96 10.77 25.53 -27.45
CA ILE A 96 10.37 25.70 -26.05
C ILE A 96 10.38 24.35 -25.33
N LYS A 97 9.90 23.29 -25.97
CA LYS A 97 9.96 21.92 -25.43
C LYS A 97 11.40 21.48 -25.17
N GLN A 98 12.30 21.75 -26.11
CA GLN A 98 13.73 21.42 -25.98
C GLN A 98 14.41 22.17 -24.84
N ASN A 99 14.12 23.47 -24.68
CA ASN A 99 14.67 24.27 -23.58
C ASN A 99 14.22 23.74 -22.21
N LEU A 100 12.93 23.42 -22.06
CA LEU A 100 12.41 22.83 -20.82
C LEU A 100 12.97 21.42 -20.57
N GLN A 101 13.19 20.64 -21.63
CA GLN A 101 13.87 19.34 -21.54
C GLN A 101 15.30 19.50 -21.02
N LYS A 102 16.06 20.50 -21.52
CA LYS A 102 17.41 20.80 -21.04
C LYS A 102 17.41 21.17 -19.56
N GLN A 103 16.52 22.07 -19.15
CA GLN A 103 16.37 22.46 -17.74
C GLN A 103 16.01 21.26 -16.85
N TYR A 104 15.13 20.36 -17.31
CA TYR A 104 14.80 19.14 -16.59
C TYR A 104 16.02 18.23 -16.39
N LEU A 105 16.85 18.05 -17.43
CA LEU A 105 18.06 17.24 -17.35
C LEU A 105 19.07 17.81 -16.35
N GLU A 106 19.24 19.14 -16.35
CA GLU A 106 20.09 19.84 -15.38
C GLU A 106 19.58 19.64 -13.94
N GLN A 107 18.28 19.86 -13.70
CA GLN A 107 17.65 19.64 -12.40
C GLN A 107 17.72 18.17 -11.95
N ALA A 108 17.56 17.23 -12.88
CA ALA A 108 17.70 15.79 -12.60
C ALA A 108 19.13 15.42 -12.22
N SER A 109 20.14 16.05 -12.83
CA SER A 109 21.54 15.85 -12.45
C SER A 109 21.84 16.37 -11.04
N LEU A 110 21.31 17.56 -10.69
CA LEU A 110 21.43 18.13 -9.35
C LEU A 110 20.69 17.30 -8.31
N TYR A 111 19.50 16.80 -8.65
CA TYR A 111 18.73 15.90 -7.79
C TYR A 111 19.50 14.62 -7.46
N LYS A 112 20.17 14.01 -8.45
CA LYS A 112 21.00 12.82 -8.23
C LYS A 112 22.12 13.09 -7.23
N LYS A 113 22.83 14.21 -7.37
CA LYS A 113 23.88 14.63 -6.42
C LYS A 113 23.32 14.78 -5.01
N LYS A 114 22.24 15.55 -4.86
CA LYS A 114 21.53 15.74 -3.57
C LYS A 114 21.05 14.43 -2.95
N LEU A 115 20.65 13.45 -3.76
CA LEU A 115 20.20 12.15 -3.29
C LEU A 115 21.37 11.32 -2.72
N VAL A 116 22.53 11.35 -3.37
CA VAL A 116 23.74 10.69 -2.86
C VAL A 116 24.18 11.31 -1.54
N ASP A 117 24.24 12.64 -1.48
CA ASP A 117 24.59 13.36 -0.24
C ASP A 117 23.61 13.02 0.90
N TYR A 118 22.32 12.92 0.57
CA TYR A 118 21.28 12.48 1.50
C TYR A 118 21.50 11.04 1.99
N GLU A 119 21.73 10.08 1.08
CA GLU A 119 21.94 8.68 1.43
C GLU A 119 23.19 8.46 2.29
N ASN A 120 24.24 9.25 2.05
CA ASN A 120 25.47 9.27 2.83
C ASN A 120 25.28 9.89 4.23
N SER A 121 24.35 10.85 4.37
CA SER A 121 24.04 11.47 5.68
C SER A 121 23.23 10.56 6.62
N LEU A 122 22.63 9.47 6.11
CA LEU A 122 21.73 8.61 6.88
C LEU A 122 22.46 7.49 7.62
N THR A 123 22.15 7.32 8.90
CA THR A 123 22.55 6.13 9.67
C THR A 123 21.68 4.91 9.32
N ASN A 124 22.17 3.71 9.64
CA ASN A 124 21.44 2.47 9.36
C ASN A 124 20.07 2.42 10.07
N ASP A 125 19.98 2.89 11.31
CA ASP A 125 18.72 2.94 12.06
C ASP A 125 17.71 3.88 11.40
N GLN A 126 18.17 5.04 10.91
CA GLN A 126 17.33 5.99 10.16
C GLN A 126 16.83 5.37 8.85
N LYS A 127 17.67 4.59 8.15
CA LYS A 127 17.26 3.86 6.94
C LYS A 127 16.15 2.85 7.24
N VAL A 128 16.29 2.08 8.33
CA VAL A 128 15.26 1.13 8.77
C VAL A 128 13.96 1.85 9.11
N GLU A 129 14.01 2.96 9.84
CA GLU A 129 12.83 3.77 10.18
C GLU A 129 12.11 4.28 8.92
N ILE A 130 12.85 4.80 7.94
CA ILE A 130 12.30 5.24 6.65
C ILE A 130 11.58 4.08 5.94
N VAL A 131 12.18 2.88 5.90
CA VAL A 131 11.55 1.70 5.28
C VAL A 131 10.26 1.33 6.01
N GLN A 132 10.26 1.30 7.34
CA GLN A 132 9.07 1.02 8.14
C GLN A 132 7.95 2.04 7.88
N GLU A 133 8.27 3.33 7.78
CA GLU A 133 7.30 4.36 7.43
C GLU A 133 6.71 4.15 6.03
N LEU A 134 7.55 3.83 5.04
CA LEU A 134 7.09 3.57 3.67
C LEU A 134 6.16 2.34 3.62
N LEU A 135 6.47 1.29 4.37
CA LEU A 135 5.61 0.11 4.50
C LEU A 135 4.27 0.46 5.15
N LYS A 136 4.28 1.22 6.25
CA LYS A 136 3.05 1.70 6.93
C LYS A 136 2.21 2.57 5.99
N LYS A 137 2.83 3.48 5.23
CA LYS A 137 2.16 4.32 4.22
C LYS A 137 1.54 3.46 3.11
N GLY A 138 2.30 2.51 2.56
CA GLY A 138 1.82 1.57 1.54
C GLY A 138 0.64 0.71 2.01
N GLN A 139 0.70 0.18 3.24
CA GLN A 139 -0.41 -0.57 3.85
C GLN A 139 -1.66 0.29 4.02
N LYS A 140 -1.53 1.56 4.43
CA LYS A 140 -2.67 2.50 4.53
C LYS A 140 -3.35 2.72 3.17
N PHE A 141 -2.59 2.93 2.11
CA PHE A 141 -3.15 3.07 0.76
C PHE A 141 -3.86 1.81 0.29
N LYS A 142 -3.23 0.62 0.42
CA LYS A 142 -3.86 -0.66 0.08
C LYS A 142 -5.15 -0.90 0.86
N LYS A 143 -5.17 -0.59 2.16
CA LYS A 143 -6.37 -0.70 3.00
C LYS A 143 -7.51 0.20 2.49
N SER A 144 -7.20 1.42 2.05
CA SER A 144 -8.18 2.34 1.47
C SER A 144 -8.73 1.84 0.13
N GLU A 145 -7.86 1.33 -0.74
CA GLU A 145 -8.24 0.78 -2.05
C GLU A 145 -9.14 -0.46 -1.90
N ILE A 146 -8.77 -1.39 -1.01
CA ILE A 146 -9.58 -2.57 -0.70
C ILE A 146 -10.94 -2.13 -0.15
N LYS A 147 -10.98 -1.14 0.75
CA LYS A 147 -12.23 -0.62 1.29
C LYS A 147 -13.13 -0.03 0.18
N GLN A 148 -12.57 0.70 -0.77
CA GLN A 148 -13.33 1.24 -1.91
C GLN A 148 -13.89 0.12 -2.80
N LYS A 149 -13.05 -0.86 -3.17
CA LYS A 149 -13.51 -2.03 -3.95
C LYS A 149 -14.62 -2.79 -3.26
N LEU A 150 -14.54 -2.99 -1.94
CA LEU A 150 -15.61 -3.63 -1.17
C LEU A 150 -16.91 -2.82 -1.16
N LEU A 151 -16.83 -1.48 -1.19
CA LEU A 151 -18.00 -0.61 -1.31
C LEU A 151 -18.62 -0.68 -2.71
N GLU A 152 -17.79 -0.70 -3.76
CA GLU A 152 -18.24 -0.88 -5.15
C GLU A 152 -18.92 -2.24 -5.37
N LEU A 153 -18.42 -3.30 -4.71
CA LEU A 153 -19.03 -4.63 -4.69
C LEU A 153 -20.28 -4.72 -3.79
N GLY A 154 -20.71 -3.62 -3.18
CA GLY A 154 -21.92 -3.58 -2.36
C GLY A 154 -21.83 -4.39 -1.07
N LYS A 155 -20.65 -4.61 -0.51
CA LYS A 155 -20.49 -5.38 0.74
C LYS A 155 -21.33 -4.75 1.87
N PRO A 156 -22.22 -5.52 2.53
CA PRO A 156 -23.02 -5.02 3.64
C PRO A 156 -22.15 -4.39 4.74
N LYS A 157 -22.62 -3.26 5.30
CA LYS A 157 -21.91 -2.57 6.39
C LYS A 157 -22.27 -3.22 7.72
N ARG A 158 -21.27 -3.36 8.60
CA ARG A 158 -21.53 -3.80 9.98
C ARG A 158 -22.52 -2.86 10.67
N PRO A 159 -23.54 -3.40 11.34
CA PRO A 159 -24.53 -2.59 12.04
C PRO A 159 -23.91 -1.92 13.25
N LEU A 160 -24.61 -0.90 13.75
CA LEU A 160 -24.20 -0.15 14.92
C LEU A 160 -24.39 -0.98 16.19
N THR A 161 -23.46 -0.84 17.12
CA THR A 161 -23.56 -1.42 18.46
C THR A 161 -24.60 -0.66 19.30
N ALA A 162 -25.10 -1.26 20.37
CA ALA A 162 -26.11 -0.64 21.25
C ALA A 162 -25.74 0.79 21.70
N PHE A 163 -24.49 1.01 22.12
CA PHE A 163 -24.00 2.34 22.47
C PHE A 163 -23.99 3.31 21.27
N MET A 164 -23.64 2.84 20.08
CA MET A 164 -23.65 3.68 18.87
C MET A 164 -25.08 4.04 18.42
N LEU A 165 -26.06 3.15 18.64
CA LEU A 165 -27.48 3.44 18.43
C LEU A 165 -27.98 4.50 19.43
N PHE A 166 -27.57 4.41 20.69
CA PHE A 166 -27.81 5.45 21.68
C PHE A 166 -27.17 6.80 21.28
N LEU A 167 -25.92 6.81 20.83
CA LEU A 167 -25.29 8.03 20.31
C LEU A 167 -26.03 8.60 19.10
N GLN A 168 -26.61 7.73 18.25
CA GLN A 168 -27.41 8.15 17.11
C GLN A 168 -28.73 8.79 17.55
N SER A 169 -29.41 8.24 18.57
CA SER A 169 -30.64 8.83 19.11
C SER A 169 -30.40 10.19 19.76
N LYS A 170 -29.20 10.38 20.34
CA LYS A 170 -28.77 11.63 20.99
C LYS A 170 -28.06 12.62 20.08
N LYS A 171 -27.88 12.31 18.79
CA LYS A 171 -27.11 13.16 17.86
C LYS A 171 -27.64 14.59 17.75
N ASN A 172 -28.96 14.76 17.84
CA ASN A 172 -29.62 16.07 17.75
C ASN A 172 -29.54 16.88 19.05
N ASP A 173 -29.23 16.24 20.18
CA ASP A 173 -29.10 16.89 21.49
C ASP A 173 -27.77 17.64 21.62
N LYS A 174 -26.86 17.45 20.65
CA LYS A 174 -25.56 18.12 20.63
C LYS A 174 -25.74 19.62 20.34
N LYS A 175 -25.45 20.45 21.34
CA LYS A 175 -25.35 21.91 21.19
C LYS A 175 -24.18 22.30 20.26
N PRO A 176 -24.34 23.26 19.34
CA PRO A 176 -23.28 23.67 18.40
C PRO A 176 -21.98 24.13 19.08
N GLN A 177 -22.09 24.71 20.28
CA GLN A 177 -20.98 25.25 21.05
C GLN A 177 -20.10 24.18 21.71
N VAL A 178 -20.62 22.96 21.90
CA VAL A 178 -19.89 21.89 22.61
C VAL A 178 -19.02 21.12 21.62
N SER A 179 -17.74 20.95 21.98
CA SER A 179 -16.81 20.12 21.21
C SER A 179 -17.36 18.70 21.07
N HIS A 180 -17.20 18.10 19.89
CA HIS A 180 -17.65 16.73 19.65
C HIS A 180 -16.99 15.73 20.61
N LYS A 181 -15.76 16.01 21.04
CA LYS A 181 -15.04 15.18 22.01
C LYS A 181 -15.73 15.20 23.38
N ASP A 182 -16.08 16.39 23.86
CA ASP A 182 -16.71 16.56 25.18
C ASP A 182 -18.14 16.02 25.17
N PHE A 183 -18.87 16.20 24.07
CA PHE A 183 -20.16 15.55 23.87
C PHE A 183 -20.07 14.03 23.98
N LEU A 184 -19.09 13.39 23.34
CA LEU A 184 -18.89 11.93 23.44
C LEU A 184 -18.53 11.47 24.85
N LEU A 185 -17.76 12.27 25.60
CA LEU A 185 -17.43 11.96 26.99
C LEU A 185 -18.70 12.00 27.86
N ASN A 186 -19.51 13.05 27.75
CA ASN A 186 -20.77 13.16 28.48
C ASN A 186 -21.74 12.03 28.14
N MET A 187 -21.89 11.68 26.86
CA MET A 187 -22.74 10.55 26.43
C MET A 187 -22.23 9.20 26.93
N SER A 188 -20.90 9.03 27.05
CA SER A 188 -20.30 7.82 27.63
C SER A 188 -20.61 7.70 29.13
N GLU A 189 -20.59 8.82 29.86
CA GLU A 189 -20.99 8.87 31.27
C GLU A 189 -22.49 8.60 31.46
N GLU A 190 -23.35 9.24 30.66
CA GLU A 190 -24.79 8.99 30.65
C GLU A 190 -25.10 7.51 30.36
N TRP A 191 -24.43 6.93 29.37
CA TRP A 191 -24.57 5.51 29.07
C TRP A 191 -24.09 4.60 30.21
N LYS A 192 -23.05 4.97 30.95
CA LYS A 192 -22.62 4.18 32.13
C LYS A 192 -23.69 4.21 33.22
N ASN A 193 -24.23 5.39 33.50
CA ASN A 193 -25.20 5.64 34.57
C ASN A 193 -26.64 5.22 34.24
N MET A 194 -26.95 4.93 32.98
CA MET A 194 -28.26 4.41 32.56
C MET A 194 -28.61 3.06 33.21
N THR A 195 -29.91 2.84 33.45
CA THR A 195 -30.45 1.56 33.93
C THR A 195 -30.30 0.45 32.89
N THR A 196 -30.28 -0.80 33.35
CA THR A 196 -30.20 -1.98 32.47
C THR A 196 -31.39 -2.08 31.52
N GLU A 197 -32.58 -1.71 31.97
CA GLU A 197 -33.81 -1.67 31.17
C GLU A 197 -33.70 -0.68 29.99
N ALA A 198 -33.22 0.54 30.26
CA ALA A 198 -33.00 1.54 29.22
C ALA A 198 -31.94 1.09 28.20
N LYS A 199 -30.89 0.38 28.66
CA LYS A 199 -29.88 -0.22 27.77
C LYS A 199 -30.45 -1.38 26.96
N ASN A 200 -31.37 -2.17 27.52
CA ASN A 200 -31.93 -3.35 26.87
C ASN A 200 -32.64 -3.00 25.57
N LYS A 201 -33.37 -1.88 25.50
CA LYS A 201 -33.96 -1.38 24.24
C LYS A 201 -32.93 -1.31 23.11
N TYR A 202 -31.78 -0.69 23.36
CA TYR A 202 -30.72 -0.55 22.36
C TYR A 202 -29.95 -1.86 22.13
N ASN A 203 -29.82 -2.71 23.15
CA ASN A 203 -29.20 -4.02 23.02
C ASN A 203 -30.03 -4.94 22.12
N GLU A 204 -31.35 -4.96 22.27
CA GLU A 204 -32.28 -5.71 21.42
C GLU A 204 -32.26 -5.20 19.99
N GLU A 205 -32.34 -3.88 19.79
CA GLU A 205 -32.23 -3.28 18.46
C GLU A 205 -30.90 -3.64 17.78
N SER A 206 -29.78 -3.55 18.51
CA SER A 206 -28.46 -3.93 18.00
C SER A 206 -28.37 -5.41 17.66
N LYS A 207 -28.97 -6.30 18.46
CA LYS A 207 -29.05 -7.74 18.16
C LYS A 207 -29.86 -8.00 16.89
N ASN A 208 -31.04 -7.39 16.75
CA ASN A 208 -31.89 -7.53 15.58
C ASN A 208 -31.18 -7.05 14.30
N LEU A 209 -30.48 -5.92 14.37
CA LEU A 209 -29.68 -5.41 13.26
C LEU A 209 -28.50 -6.33 12.92
N LEU A 210 -27.86 -6.93 13.93
CA LEU A 210 -26.79 -7.89 13.74
C LEU A 210 -27.27 -9.17 13.05
N GLU A 211 -28.46 -9.67 13.39
CA GLU A 211 -29.07 -10.82 12.74
C GLU A 211 -29.41 -10.53 11.28
N LYS A 212 -30.05 -9.39 10.99
CA LYS A 212 -30.31 -8.94 9.61
C LYS A 212 -29.01 -8.85 8.80
N TYR A 213 -27.97 -8.24 9.37
CA TYR A 213 -26.66 -8.14 8.74
C TYR A 213 -26.02 -9.50 8.47
N LYS A 214 -26.13 -10.48 9.37
CA LYS A 214 -25.60 -11.84 9.13
C LYS A 214 -26.26 -12.51 7.93
N ILE A 215 -27.58 -12.34 7.78
CA ILE A 215 -28.32 -12.87 6.64
C ILE A 215 -27.89 -12.18 5.34
N GLU A 216 -27.81 -10.84 5.34
CA GLU A 216 -27.35 -10.05 4.19
C GLU A 216 -25.91 -10.38 3.79
N MET A 217 -25.02 -10.55 4.77
CA MET A 217 -23.63 -10.94 4.54
C MET A 217 -23.53 -12.31 3.89
N LYS A 218 -24.29 -13.29 4.38
CA LYS A 218 -24.30 -14.64 3.80
C LYS A 218 -24.77 -14.60 2.34
N LYS A 219 -25.87 -13.89 2.07
CA LYS A 219 -26.36 -13.67 0.70
C LYS A 219 -25.31 -13.00 -0.19
N TRP A 220 -24.59 -12.01 0.34
CA TRP A 220 -23.53 -11.33 -0.39
C TRP A 220 -22.34 -12.26 -0.68
N GLU A 221 -21.90 -13.06 0.29
CA GLU A 221 -20.83 -14.05 0.12
C GLU A 221 -21.19 -15.10 -0.94
N ASP A 222 -22.42 -15.63 -0.91
CA ASP A 222 -22.92 -16.58 -1.90
C ASP A 222 -22.93 -15.96 -3.31
N ASN A 223 -23.39 -14.70 -3.44
CA ASN A 223 -23.37 -13.97 -4.70
C ASN A 223 -21.94 -13.73 -5.22
N MET A 224 -20.97 -13.48 -4.33
CA MET A 224 -19.56 -13.32 -4.72
C MET A 224 -18.96 -14.63 -5.22
N ILE A 225 -19.25 -15.76 -4.54
CA ILE A 225 -18.79 -17.09 -4.98
C ILE A 225 -19.40 -17.44 -6.35
N GLN A 226 -20.69 -17.19 -6.55
CA GLN A 226 -21.36 -17.43 -7.84
C GLN A 226 -20.84 -16.52 -8.96
N ALA A 227 -20.41 -15.30 -8.65
CA ALA A 227 -19.81 -14.39 -9.62
C ALA A 227 -18.37 -14.83 -9.98
N ASP A 228 -17.59 -15.31 -9.02
CA ASP A 228 -16.23 -15.83 -9.21
C ASP A 228 -16.25 -17.15 -10.00
N GLN A 229 -17.22 -18.04 -9.77
CA GLN A 229 -17.40 -19.25 -10.59
C GLN A 229 -17.73 -18.96 -12.06
N ARG A 230 -18.25 -17.75 -12.37
CA ARG A 230 -18.52 -17.29 -13.75
C ARG A 230 -17.33 -16.56 -14.39
N HIS A 231 -16.32 -16.18 -13.60
CA HIS A 231 -15.13 -15.48 -14.04
C HIS A 231 -13.88 -16.08 -13.36
N GLU A 232 -13.11 -16.87 -14.11
CA GLU A 232 -11.83 -17.49 -13.75
C GLU A 232 -10.98 -16.77 -12.66
N PRO A 233 -10.31 -17.49 -11.73
CA PRO A 233 -10.12 -17.06 -10.34
C PRO A 233 -9.23 -15.83 -10.17
N ARG A 234 -9.68 -14.87 -9.35
CA ARG A 234 -8.85 -13.76 -8.85
C ARG A 234 -8.51 -13.99 -7.36
N GLU A 235 -7.42 -14.71 -7.11
CA GLU A 235 -6.92 -15.24 -5.82
C GLU A 235 -6.72 -14.23 -4.65
N GLY A 236 -7.07 -12.95 -4.79
CA GLY A 236 -6.71 -11.90 -3.83
C GLY A 236 -7.78 -11.45 -2.84
N LEU A 237 -9.08 -11.71 -3.07
CA LEU A 237 -10.15 -11.07 -2.29
C LEU A 237 -10.72 -11.94 -1.14
N ILE A 238 -10.79 -13.26 -1.32
CA ILE A 238 -11.45 -14.20 -0.39
C ILE A 238 -10.57 -14.47 0.84
N SER A 239 -9.25 -14.43 0.70
CA SER A 239 -8.31 -14.66 1.80
C SER A 239 -8.37 -13.57 2.90
N TYR A 240 -8.73 -12.34 2.54
CA TYR A 240 -8.82 -11.22 3.49
C TYR A 240 -10.09 -11.20 4.34
N SER A 241 -11.23 -11.71 3.85
CA SER A 241 -12.47 -11.80 4.65
C SER A 241 -12.34 -12.84 5.75
N ASN A 242 -11.75 -14.00 5.43
CA ASN A 242 -11.53 -15.10 6.38
C ASN A 242 -10.56 -14.72 7.50
N GLN A 243 -9.51 -13.94 7.21
CA GLN A 243 -8.59 -13.42 8.24
C GLN A 243 -9.23 -12.42 9.21
N GLN A 244 -10.25 -11.66 8.80
CA GLN A 244 -10.94 -10.73 9.70
C GLN A 244 -11.95 -11.43 10.63
N ASN A 245 -12.50 -12.57 10.21
CA ASN A 245 -13.42 -13.36 11.03
C ASN A 245 -12.68 -14.13 12.13
N THR A 246 -11.47 -14.64 11.86
CA THR A 246 -10.62 -15.35 12.86
C THR A 246 -10.05 -14.42 13.95
N LEU A 247 -9.75 -13.15 13.63
CA LEU A 247 -9.27 -12.18 14.62
C LEU A 247 -10.36 -11.73 15.61
N GLN A 248 -11.65 -11.85 15.27
CA GLN A 248 -12.77 -11.45 16.12
C GLN A 248 -13.26 -12.54 17.06
N THR A 249 -13.04 -13.82 16.72
CA THR A 249 -13.42 -14.95 17.58
C THR A 249 -12.37 -15.22 18.67
N GLY A 250 -11.10 -14.83 18.47
CA GLY A 250 -10.03 -15.00 19.46
C GLY A 250 -10.03 -14.00 20.63
N THR A 251 -10.76 -12.88 20.54
CA THR A 251 -10.69 -11.79 21.54
C THR A 251 -11.67 -11.93 22.71
N LYS A 252 -12.49 -12.98 22.76
CA LYS A 252 -13.52 -13.18 23.79
C LYS A 252 -13.15 -14.16 24.93
N HIS A 253 -11.95 -14.73 24.95
CA HIS A 253 -11.57 -15.73 25.95
C HIS A 253 -10.25 -15.46 26.70
N LEU A 254 -9.83 -14.20 26.85
CA LEU A 254 -8.68 -13.86 27.70
C LEU A 254 -8.99 -12.71 28.67
N LYS A 255 -9.85 -12.97 29.65
CA LYS A 255 -9.89 -12.27 30.94
C LYS A 255 -10.67 -13.13 31.94
N ILE A 256 -10.21 -13.16 33.21
CA ILE A 256 -10.60 -14.04 34.35
C ILE A 256 -9.66 -15.28 34.39
N THR A 257 -8.79 -15.56 35.36
CA THR A 257 -8.47 -15.03 36.71
C THR A 257 -7.07 -15.51 37.09
N VAL A 258 -6.32 -14.72 37.86
CA VAL A 258 -5.08 -15.13 38.56
C VAL A 258 -5.47 -15.50 39.99
N MET A 259 -5.24 -16.73 40.42
CA MET A 259 -4.57 -17.13 41.68
C MET A 259 -4.66 -18.64 41.96
N ASP A 260 -3.47 -19.20 42.24
CA ASP A 260 -3.07 -20.32 43.11
C ASP A 260 -3.27 -21.80 42.72
N ALA A 261 -2.22 -22.59 43.06
CA ALA A 261 -1.77 -23.90 42.56
C ALA A 261 -2.27 -25.10 43.45
N PRO A 262 -1.74 -26.36 43.36
CA PRO A 262 -1.50 -27.28 42.22
C PRO A 262 -2.03 -28.75 42.45
N ILE A 263 -1.78 -29.63 41.46
CA ILE A 263 -1.61 -31.13 41.51
C ILE A 263 -2.79 -32.07 41.10
N ASN A 264 -2.47 -32.88 40.06
CA ASN A 264 -2.93 -34.23 39.64
C ASN A 264 -4.24 -34.49 38.82
N ASP A 265 -4.01 -34.67 37.50
CA ASP A 265 -4.27 -35.89 36.68
C ASP A 265 -5.72 -36.27 36.24
N PRO A 266 -5.90 -37.11 35.19
CA PRO A 266 -6.20 -36.62 33.84
C PRO A 266 -7.56 -37.13 33.31
N LYS A 267 -8.33 -36.27 32.60
CA LYS A 267 -9.48 -36.73 31.79
C LYS A 267 -9.56 -36.03 30.43
N LYS A 268 -9.26 -36.83 29.41
CA LYS A 268 -9.71 -36.81 28.00
C LYS A 268 -10.88 -35.85 27.72
N THR A 269 -10.69 -34.93 26.78
CA THR A 269 -11.76 -34.54 25.85
C THR A 269 -11.17 -34.25 24.49
N ALA A 270 -11.59 -35.05 23.51
CA ALA A 270 -11.14 -35.03 22.15
C ALA A 270 -11.85 -33.91 21.37
N VAL A 271 -11.19 -32.79 21.09
CA VAL A 271 -11.51 -31.90 19.95
C VAL A 271 -10.26 -31.11 19.55
N GLN A 272 -9.46 -31.62 18.60
CA GLN A 272 -8.65 -30.82 17.65
C GLN A 272 -7.87 -31.76 16.71
N SER A 273 -8.56 -32.31 15.71
CA SER A 273 -7.92 -33.08 14.63
C SER A 273 -7.89 -32.29 13.30
N HIS A 274 -8.85 -31.40 13.06
CA HIS A 274 -9.01 -30.77 11.74
C HIS A 274 -8.10 -29.53 11.51
N ASN A 275 -7.88 -28.70 12.54
CA ASN A 275 -7.06 -27.48 12.41
C ASN A 275 -5.55 -27.76 12.37
N THR A 276 -5.10 -28.84 13.00
CA THR A 276 -3.71 -29.30 12.97
C THR A 276 -3.36 -29.92 11.62
N CYS A 277 -4.30 -30.64 10.99
CA CYS A 277 -4.11 -31.29 9.70
C CYS A 277 -3.89 -30.28 8.56
N ILE A 278 -4.68 -29.20 8.50
CA ILE A 278 -4.55 -28.16 7.46
C ILE A 278 -3.25 -27.37 7.61
N HIS A 279 -2.87 -27.03 8.84
CA HIS A 279 -1.62 -26.31 9.10
C HIS A 279 -0.38 -27.16 8.76
N ILE A 280 -0.43 -28.47 9.03
CA ILE A 280 0.64 -29.41 8.67
C ILE A 280 0.71 -29.57 7.14
N GLN A 281 -0.41 -29.65 6.42
CA GLN A 281 -0.43 -29.76 4.95
C GLN A 281 0.08 -28.50 4.24
N ILE A 282 -0.27 -27.31 4.74
CA ILE A 282 0.25 -26.05 4.19
C ILE A 282 1.75 -25.93 4.46
N TYR A 283 2.20 -26.32 5.65
CA TYR A 283 3.62 -26.24 6.01
C TYR A 283 4.47 -27.27 5.24
N THR A 284 3.99 -28.48 5.01
CA THR A 284 4.68 -29.48 4.17
C THR A 284 4.72 -29.08 2.70
N TYR A 285 3.66 -28.45 2.17
CA TYR A 285 3.65 -27.91 0.82
C TYR A 285 4.63 -26.74 0.64
N PHE A 286 4.67 -25.82 1.61
CA PHE A 286 5.56 -24.66 1.58
C PHE A 286 7.02 -25.05 1.77
N THR A 287 7.33 -25.96 2.69
CA THR A 287 8.70 -26.47 2.87
C THR A 287 9.19 -27.28 1.68
N SER A 288 8.30 -28.00 0.98
CA SER A 288 8.59 -28.71 -0.28
C SER A 288 8.91 -27.76 -1.44
N THR A 289 8.10 -26.71 -1.64
CA THR A 289 8.31 -25.72 -2.72
C THR A 289 9.56 -24.89 -2.49
N TRP A 290 9.82 -24.45 -1.24
CA TRP A 290 11.06 -23.74 -0.91
C TRP A 290 12.30 -24.63 -1.03
N ARG A 291 12.21 -25.93 -0.70
CA ARG A 291 13.31 -26.88 -0.91
C ARG A 291 13.65 -27.02 -2.39
N ARG A 292 12.66 -27.07 -3.28
CA ARG A 292 12.86 -27.12 -4.74
C ARG A 292 13.46 -25.83 -5.30
N VAL A 293 13.03 -24.67 -4.81
CA VAL A 293 13.62 -23.38 -5.19
C VAL A 293 15.07 -23.29 -4.71
N PHE A 294 15.37 -23.79 -3.50
CA PHE A 294 16.73 -23.79 -2.97
C PHE A 294 17.65 -24.76 -3.73
N THR A 295 17.16 -25.92 -4.18
CA THR A 295 17.95 -26.83 -5.01
C THR A 295 18.24 -26.22 -6.38
N VAL A 296 17.26 -25.57 -7.02
CA VAL A 296 17.49 -24.88 -8.31
C VAL A 296 18.45 -23.71 -8.14
N LEU A 297 18.34 -22.92 -7.06
CA LEU A 297 19.29 -21.86 -6.76
C LEU A 297 20.69 -22.41 -6.49
N LYS A 298 20.81 -23.53 -5.76
CA LYS A 298 22.11 -24.18 -5.50
C LYS A 298 22.74 -24.71 -6.79
N GLU A 299 21.95 -25.28 -7.68
CA GLU A 299 22.38 -25.79 -8.99
C GLU A 299 22.80 -24.64 -9.93
N ILE A 300 22.08 -23.51 -9.91
CA ILE A 300 22.49 -22.29 -10.62
C ILE A 300 23.81 -21.75 -10.06
N ILE A 301 23.98 -21.72 -8.73
CA ILE A 301 25.22 -21.25 -8.09
C ILE A 301 26.41 -22.17 -8.42
N GLU A 302 26.21 -23.49 -8.41
CA GLU A 302 27.22 -24.49 -8.80
C GLU A 302 27.58 -24.36 -10.29
N ASN A 303 26.60 -24.17 -11.18
CA ASN A 303 26.86 -23.90 -12.60
C ASN A 303 27.64 -22.59 -12.81
N TRP A 304 27.34 -21.53 -12.06
CA TRP A 304 28.11 -20.28 -12.10
C TRP A 304 29.51 -20.41 -11.50
N ARG A 305 29.73 -21.36 -10.58
CA ARG A 305 31.07 -21.70 -10.07
C ARG A 305 31.88 -22.45 -11.15
N MET A 306 31.28 -23.46 -11.79
CA MET A 306 31.87 -24.20 -12.91
C MET A 306 32.25 -23.28 -14.07
N VAL A 307 31.36 -22.37 -14.48
CA VAL A 307 31.66 -21.41 -15.56
C VAL A 307 32.83 -20.49 -15.19
N ARG A 308 32.93 -20.06 -13.93
CA ARG A 308 34.08 -19.27 -13.45
C ARG A 308 35.39 -20.07 -13.47
N GLU A 309 35.36 -21.32 -13.05
CA GLU A 309 36.53 -22.21 -13.07
C GLU A 309 37.00 -22.49 -14.50
N TYR A 310 36.06 -22.71 -15.44
CA TYR A 310 36.38 -22.89 -16.87
C TYR A 310 36.97 -21.63 -17.51
N ILE A 311 36.43 -20.44 -17.19
CA ILE A 311 37.00 -19.17 -17.65
C ILE A 311 38.39 -18.97 -17.07
N PHE A 312 38.59 -19.28 -15.78
CA PHE A 312 39.90 -19.17 -15.14
C PHE A 312 40.95 -20.10 -15.77
N ILE A 313 40.61 -21.38 -15.98
CA ILE A 313 41.49 -22.35 -16.65
C ILE A 313 41.79 -21.91 -18.09
N GLY A 314 40.80 -21.40 -18.82
CA GLY A 314 41.00 -20.85 -20.17
C GLY A 314 41.96 -19.66 -20.18
N THR A 315 41.82 -18.72 -19.24
CA THR A 315 42.72 -17.56 -19.13
C THR A 315 44.15 -17.95 -18.74
N VAL A 316 44.32 -18.92 -17.83
CA VAL A 316 45.64 -19.43 -17.44
C VAL A 316 46.30 -20.18 -18.59
N GLY A 317 45.54 -21.00 -19.34
CA GLY A 317 46.05 -21.69 -20.53
C GLY A 317 46.53 -20.72 -21.63
N ILE A 318 45.80 -19.62 -21.84
CA ILE A 318 46.20 -18.56 -22.78
C ILE A 318 47.50 -17.89 -22.30
N LEU A 319 47.62 -17.58 -21.01
CA LEU A 319 48.84 -16.97 -20.45
C LEU A 319 50.06 -17.90 -20.54
N ILE A 320 49.89 -19.20 -20.32
CA ILE A 320 50.96 -20.20 -20.48
C ILE A 320 51.37 -20.30 -21.94
N SER A 321 50.42 -20.30 -22.88
CA SER A 321 50.72 -20.33 -24.32
C SER A 321 51.51 -19.09 -24.77
N ILE A 322 51.10 -17.91 -24.31
CA ILE A 322 51.83 -16.65 -24.55
C ILE A 322 53.24 -16.72 -23.96
N TYR A 323 53.39 -17.24 -22.73
CA TYR A 323 54.69 -17.42 -22.09
C TYR A 323 55.60 -18.40 -22.85
N CYS A 324 55.06 -19.52 -23.35
CA CYS A 324 55.81 -20.47 -24.17
C CYS A 324 56.28 -19.86 -25.49
N VAL A 325 55.44 -19.06 -26.16
CA VAL A 325 55.81 -18.35 -27.40
C VAL A 325 56.89 -17.31 -27.11
N LEU A 326 56.75 -16.52 -26.05
CA LEU A 326 57.76 -15.55 -25.65
C LEU A 326 59.09 -16.23 -25.27
N ASN A 327 59.05 -17.35 -24.56
CA ASN A 327 60.26 -18.10 -24.19
C ASN A 327 60.95 -18.77 -25.40
N LEU A 328 60.21 -19.08 -26.47
CA LEU A 328 60.76 -19.54 -27.75
C LEU A 328 61.37 -18.40 -28.58
N MET A 329 60.86 -17.18 -28.45
CA MET A 329 61.37 -16.02 -29.19
C MET A 329 62.62 -15.39 -28.57
N TYR A 330 62.82 -15.56 -27.25
CA TYR A 330 63.93 -14.94 -26.50
C TYR A 330 65.06 -15.93 -26.15
N LYS A 331 65.08 -17.09 -26.80
CA LYS A 331 66.16 -18.08 -26.74
C LYS A 331 66.78 -18.19 -28.11
#